data_AF-V5HCV6-F1
#
_entry.id   AF-V5HCV6-F1
#
_cell.length_a   1.000
_cell.length_b   1.000
_cell.length_c   1.000
_cell.angle_alpha   90.00
_cell.angle_beta   90.00
_cell.angle_gamma   90.00
#
_symmetry.space_group_name_H-M   'P 1'
#
loop_
_entity.id
_entity.type
_entity.pdbx_description
1 polymer ?
#
loop_
_entity_poly.entity_id
_entity_poly.type
_entity_poly.pdbx_seq_one_letter_code
_entity_poly.pdbx_strand_id
1 'polypeptide(L)'
;MRFPRDRETDPNHFYFVDFERHNSEIASFHLDRLLGFRRAPPVVGRLLNMTSEIYAITDDDILKTFFVSPANNLCFHGKCSYYCDTSHAICGHPDTLEGSFAVFLPSKEVAPRKSWRHPWRRSYHKRRKAKWELNDDYCSDIRRTPPYNKGRRLPDLMDMAILDFFIGNMDRHHYETFLTFGNNSSPLHLDHGRGFGKTRYDELSILAPLYQCCLLRRSTLRRLLGLHNGAEPLSSQMRRSLARDPLNPVLVEGHLEALDRRLHIVLEVVRECVGQRTADEVIILDDA
;
A
#
# COMPACT_ATOMS: atom_id res chain seq x y z
N MET A 1 9.74 -11.86 8.54
CA MET A 1 8.69 -12.56 7.77
C MET A 1 7.80 -13.23 8.80
N ARG A 2 6.49 -12.99 8.76
CA ARG A 2 5.55 -13.54 9.73
C ARG A 2 4.88 -14.82 9.24
N PHE A 3 4.52 -14.86 7.97
CA PHE A 3 3.84 -15.99 7.34
C PHE A 3 4.50 -16.34 6.00
N PRO A 4 4.34 -17.60 5.53
CA PRO A 4 4.60 -18.00 4.15
C PRO A 4 3.94 -17.07 3.12
N ARG A 5 4.53 -17.00 1.92
CA ARG A 5 4.09 -16.07 0.84
C ARG A 5 2.72 -16.42 0.27
N ASP A 6 2.29 -17.67 0.40
CA ASP A 6 1.00 -18.21 -0.04
C ASP A 6 -0.12 -18.05 1.01
N ARG A 7 0.20 -17.58 2.22
CA ARG A 7 -0.80 -17.37 3.27
C ARG A 7 -1.71 -16.19 2.93
N GLU A 8 -2.98 -16.45 2.64
CA GLU A 8 -3.98 -15.38 2.49
C GLU A 8 -4.52 -14.88 3.84
N THR A 9 -4.98 -13.62 3.84
CA THR A 9 -5.68 -13.00 4.96
C THR A 9 -7.02 -13.71 5.19
N ASP A 10 -7.31 -14.04 6.45
CA ASP A 10 -8.57 -14.68 6.81
C ASP A 10 -9.78 -13.84 6.32
N PRO A 11 -10.75 -14.42 5.61
CA PRO A 11 -11.94 -13.70 5.15
C PRO A 11 -12.72 -13.00 6.27
N ASN A 12 -12.66 -13.51 7.50
CA ASN A 12 -13.33 -12.94 8.67
C ASN A 12 -12.53 -11.80 9.33
N HIS A 13 -11.26 -11.61 8.96
CA HIS A 13 -10.46 -10.50 9.47
C HIS A 13 -10.89 -9.18 8.86
N PHE A 14 -11.19 -8.22 9.73
CA PHE A 14 -11.30 -6.82 9.32
C PHE A 14 -9.91 -6.28 8.92
N TYR A 15 -9.89 -5.31 8.01
CA TYR A 15 -8.68 -4.61 7.56
C TYR A 15 -7.81 -4.04 8.70
N PHE A 16 -8.42 -3.68 9.84
CA PHE A 16 -7.72 -3.13 11.00
C PHE A 16 -7.06 -4.17 11.92
N VAL A 17 -7.32 -5.47 11.71
CA VAL A 17 -6.66 -6.59 12.42
C VAL A 17 -5.77 -7.42 11.50
N ASP A 18 -5.68 -7.06 10.22
CA ASP A 18 -4.82 -7.80 9.30
C ASP A 18 -3.34 -7.61 9.68
N PHE A 19 -2.57 -8.67 9.47
CA PHE A 19 -1.13 -8.65 9.73
C PHE A 19 -0.40 -7.96 8.59
N GLU A 20 0.62 -7.19 8.95
CA GLU A 20 1.52 -6.62 7.96
C GLU A 20 2.47 -7.68 7.37
N ARG A 21 2.83 -7.46 6.11
CA ARG A 21 3.57 -8.37 5.26
C ARG A 21 4.74 -7.63 4.63
N HIS A 22 5.96 -8.05 5.00
CA HIS A 22 7.19 -7.46 4.47
C HIS A 22 7.26 -7.49 2.92
N ASN A 23 6.79 -8.57 2.29
CA ASN A 23 6.75 -8.68 0.84
C ASN A 23 5.76 -7.70 0.18
N SER A 24 4.73 -7.26 0.90
CA SER A 24 3.82 -6.22 0.41
C SER A 24 4.52 -4.86 0.30
N GLU A 25 5.38 -4.49 1.25
CA GLU A 25 6.14 -3.24 1.18
C GLU A 25 7.09 -3.23 -0.03
N ILE A 26 7.83 -4.33 -0.22
CA ILE A 26 8.74 -4.51 -1.36
C ILE A 26 7.95 -4.44 -2.67
N ALA A 27 6.88 -5.22 -2.79
CA ALA A 27 6.07 -5.26 -4.00
C ALA A 27 5.41 -3.92 -4.32
N SER A 28 4.93 -3.19 -3.31
CA SER A 28 4.27 -1.91 -3.49
C SER A 28 5.24 -0.85 -4.00
N PHE A 29 6.50 -0.84 -3.54
CA PHE A 29 7.53 0.03 -4.12
C PHE A 29 7.79 -0.27 -5.61
N HIS A 30 7.92 -1.55 -5.96
CA HIS A 30 8.13 -1.95 -7.36
C HIS A 30 6.94 -1.58 -8.24
N LEU A 31 5.70 -1.75 -7.75
CA LEU A 31 4.49 -1.39 -8.46
C LEU A 31 4.33 0.13 -8.59
N ASP A 32 4.60 0.90 -7.54
CA ASP A 32 4.61 2.38 -7.56
C ASP A 32 5.55 2.92 -8.66
N ARG A 33 6.74 2.31 -8.78
CA ARG A 33 7.69 2.61 -9.85
C ARG A 33 7.15 2.22 -11.23
N LEU A 34 6.52 1.05 -11.37
CA LEU A 34 5.93 0.60 -12.63
C LEU A 34 4.74 1.47 -13.04
N LEU A 35 3.93 1.97 -12.11
CA LEU A 35 2.84 2.91 -12.39
C LEU A 35 3.37 4.33 -12.69
N GLY A 36 4.68 4.56 -12.54
CA GLY A 36 5.30 5.85 -12.82
C GLY A 36 5.04 6.90 -11.74
N PHE A 37 4.44 6.54 -10.61
CA PHE A 37 4.13 7.45 -9.52
C PHE A 37 5.40 7.94 -8.82
N ARG A 38 6.31 7.03 -8.44
CA ARG A 38 7.59 7.33 -7.79
C ARG A 38 7.40 8.13 -6.49
N ARG A 39 6.40 7.74 -5.70
CA ARG A 39 6.02 8.38 -4.43
C ARG A 39 6.24 7.45 -3.22
N ALA A 40 6.57 6.19 -3.46
CA ALA A 40 7.00 5.26 -2.42
C ALA A 40 8.51 5.36 -2.17
N PRO A 41 8.98 5.30 -0.92
CA PRO A 41 10.40 5.20 -0.63
C PRO A 41 10.95 3.87 -1.16
N PRO A 42 12.24 3.81 -1.55
CA PRO A 42 12.91 2.56 -1.87
C PRO A 42 12.80 1.53 -0.74
N VAL A 43 12.38 0.31 -1.11
CA VAL A 43 12.30 -0.85 -0.22
C VAL A 43 12.99 -2.04 -0.88
N VAL A 44 13.79 -2.78 -0.11
CA VAL A 44 14.46 -4.01 -0.55
C VAL A 44 14.25 -5.14 0.45
N GLY A 45 14.17 -6.37 -0.04
CA GLY A 45 14.21 -7.57 0.78
C GLY A 45 15.62 -7.90 1.26
N ARG A 46 15.75 -8.37 2.51
CA ARG A 46 17.02 -8.87 3.05
C ARG A 46 16.78 -10.02 4.02
N LEU A 47 17.68 -11.01 3.96
CA LEU A 47 17.82 -12.06 4.96
C LEU A 47 18.82 -11.60 6.03
N LEU A 48 18.45 -11.75 7.30
CA LEU A 48 19.26 -11.34 8.45
C LEU A 48 19.61 -12.55 9.29
N ASN A 49 20.81 -12.55 9.87
CA ASN A 49 21.13 -13.37 11.02
C ASN A 49 20.65 -12.64 12.28
N MET A 50 19.57 -13.14 12.90
CA MET A 50 18.94 -12.53 14.08
C MET A 50 19.91 -12.43 15.26
N THR A 51 20.82 -13.39 15.41
CA THR A 51 21.77 -13.44 16.53
C THR A 51 22.74 -12.26 16.48
N SER A 52 23.38 -12.04 15.33
CA SER A 52 24.44 -11.04 15.16
C SER A 52 23.91 -9.66 14.77
N GLU A 53 22.84 -9.60 13.98
CA GLU A 53 22.35 -8.34 13.38
C GLU A 53 21.16 -7.73 14.13
N ILE A 54 20.62 -8.42 15.13
CA ILE A 54 19.53 -7.89 15.97
C ILE A 54 19.86 -8.13 17.45
N TYR A 55 19.90 -9.38 17.88
CA TYR A 55 20.03 -9.75 19.29
C TYR A 55 21.29 -9.16 19.94
N ALA A 56 22.45 -9.24 19.29
CA ALA A 56 23.71 -8.76 19.83
C ALA A 56 23.85 -7.23 19.89
N ILE A 57 23.00 -6.47 19.19
CA ILE A 57 23.16 -5.01 19.02
C ILE A 57 21.92 -4.20 19.42
N THR A 58 20.85 -4.85 19.85
CA THR A 58 19.58 -4.19 20.20
C THR A 58 19.60 -3.65 21.63
N ASP A 59 18.72 -2.69 21.90
CA ASP A 59 18.57 -2.11 23.24
C ASP A 59 17.89 -3.08 24.23
N ASP A 60 18.15 -2.88 25.53
CA ASP A 60 17.65 -3.71 26.64
C ASP A 60 16.15 -4.01 26.58
N ASP A 61 15.36 -3.05 26.09
CA ASP A 61 13.92 -3.16 26.01
C ASP A 61 13.45 -4.18 24.98
N ILE A 62 14.15 -4.29 23.84
CA ILE A 62 13.87 -5.29 22.82
C ILE A 62 14.57 -6.61 23.20
N LEU A 63 15.78 -6.53 23.77
CA LEU A 63 16.57 -7.70 24.17
C LEU A 63 15.79 -8.63 25.11
N LYS A 64 15.04 -8.07 26.08
CA LYS A 64 14.20 -8.83 27.03
C LYS A 64 13.04 -9.59 26.38
N THR A 65 12.72 -9.31 25.12
CA THR A 65 11.64 -9.99 24.38
C THR A 65 12.12 -11.21 23.60
N PHE A 66 13.43 -11.46 23.59
CA PHE A 66 14.00 -12.65 22.94
C PHE A 66 13.85 -13.90 23.79
N PHE A 67 13.60 -15.03 23.14
CA PHE A 67 13.54 -16.34 23.76
C PHE A 67 13.81 -17.45 22.74
N VAL A 68 14.07 -18.66 23.22
CA VAL A 68 14.19 -19.85 22.40
C VAL A 68 12.87 -20.61 22.44
N SER A 69 12.28 -20.86 21.28
CA SER A 69 11.03 -21.63 21.16
C SER A 69 11.26 -23.13 21.48
N PRO A 70 10.19 -23.90 21.76
CA PRO A 70 10.31 -25.36 21.93
C PRO A 70 10.90 -26.11 20.72
N ALA A 71 10.87 -25.50 19.54
CA ALA A 71 11.50 -26.02 18.32
C ALA A 71 12.98 -25.61 18.17
N ASN A 72 13.58 -25.05 19.22
CA ASN A 72 14.96 -24.59 19.27
C ASN A 72 15.31 -23.45 18.27
N ASN A 73 14.31 -22.65 17.88
CA ASN A 73 14.49 -21.45 17.06
C ASN A 73 14.59 -20.20 17.94
N LEU A 74 15.43 -19.23 17.54
CA LEU A 74 15.51 -17.91 18.16
C LEU A 74 14.29 -17.07 17.75
N CYS A 75 13.59 -16.52 18.74
CA CYS A 75 12.38 -15.73 18.53
C CYS A 75 12.44 -14.42 19.31
N PHE A 76 11.70 -13.41 18.87
CA PHE A 76 11.40 -12.20 19.62
C PHE A 76 10.04 -11.64 19.24
N HIS A 77 9.39 -10.93 20.16
CA HIS A 77 8.09 -10.29 19.87
C HIS A 77 8.15 -8.76 19.88
N GLY A 78 9.21 -8.14 20.39
CA GLY A 78 9.34 -6.68 20.47
C GLY A 78 8.26 -6.04 21.36
N LYS A 79 8.08 -4.72 21.23
CA LYS A 79 7.09 -3.94 22.00
C LYS A 79 6.23 -3.10 21.07
N CYS A 80 4.96 -3.46 20.93
CA CYS A 80 3.97 -2.71 20.16
C CYS A 80 2.55 -3.00 20.65
N SER A 81 1.56 -2.28 20.12
CA SER A 81 0.16 -2.42 20.55
C SER A 81 -0.58 -3.60 19.92
N TYR A 82 -0.14 -4.11 18.77
CA TYR A 82 -0.78 -5.21 18.05
C TYR A 82 0.17 -6.36 17.83
N TYR A 83 -0.15 -7.54 18.38
CA TYR A 83 0.55 -8.79 18.08
C TYR A 83 2.06 -8.79 18.40
N CYS A 84 2.46 -8.04 19.43
CA CYS A 84 3.79 -8.08 20.03
C CYS A 84 3.75 -8.81 21.38
N ASP A 85 3.39 -10.09 21.34
CA ASP A 85 3.33 -11.00 22.48
C ASP A 85 3.93 -12.36 22.11
N THR A 86 4.07 -13.26 23.07
CA THR A 86 4.69 -14.58 22.87
C THR A 86 3.95 -15.45 21.84
N SER A 87 2.62 -15.36 21.74
CA SER A 87 1.84 -16.18 20.79
C SER A 87 1.94 -15.68 19.35
N HIS A 88 2.41 -14.44 19.17
CA HIS A 88 2.63 -13.82 17.86
C HIS A 88 4.10 -13.44 17.62
N ALA A 89 5.04 -14.07 18.33
CA ALA A 89 6.46 -13.80 18.17
C ALA A 89 6.95 -14.10 16.73
N ILE A 90 8.00 -13.39 16.32
CA ILE A 90 8.70 -13.65 15.07
C ILE A 90 9.88 -14.56 15.38
N CYS A 91 9.95 -15.70 14.69
CA CYS A 91 10.97 -16.72 14.88
C CYS A 91 11.79 -16.91 13.61
N GLY A 92 13.08 -17.18 13.79
CA GLY A 92 13.97 -17.61 12.71
C GLY A 92 13.90 -19.12 12.45
N HIS A 93 14.75 -19.58 11.55
CA HIS A 93 14.91 -21.01 11.23
C HIS A 93 16.40 -21.39 11.00
N PRO A 94 17.19 -21.64 12.07
CA PRO A 94 16.85 -21.41 13.47
C PRO A 94 16.97 -19.94 13.90
N ASP A 95 17.85 -19.16 13.25
CA ASP A 95 18.12 -17.75 13.59
C ASP A 95 18.20 -16.84 12.36
N THR A 96 17.80 -17.31 11.17
CA THR A 96 17.68 -16.46 9.97
C THR A 96 16.28 -15.91 9.81
N LEU A 97 16.16 -14.62 9.48
CA LEU A 97 14.88 -13.94 9.31
C LEU A 97 14.87 -13.05 8.05
N GLU A 98 13.90 -13.27 7.18
CA GLU A 98 13.63 -12.37 6.06
C GLU A 98 12.90 -11.10 6.52
N GLY A 99 13.21 -9.95 5.95
CA GLY A 99 12.54 -8.68 6.24
C GLY A 99 12.57 -7.70 5.07
N SER A 100 11.70 -6.70 5.14
CA SER A 100 11.67 -5.56 4.22
C SER A 100 12.42 -4.38 4.83
N PHE A 101 13.34 -3.79 4.08
CA PHE A 101 14.18 -2.67 4.48
C PHE A 101 13.80 -1.46 3.65
N ALA A 102 12.99 -0.58 4.23
CA ALA A 102 12.65 0.71 3.65
C ALA A 102 13.71 1.74 4.05
N VAL A 103 14.15 2.56 3.10
CA VAL A 103 15.04 3.68 3.44
C VAL A 103 14.29 4.69 4.30
N PHE A 104 14.97 5.21 5.33
CA PHE A 104 14.42 6.29 6.13
C PHE A 104 14.19 7.52 5.25
N LEU A 105 13.00 8.12 5.40
CA LEU A 105 12.78 9.49 4.97
C LEU A 105 13.68 10.43 5.80
N PRO A 106 14.04 11.61 5.28
CA PRO A 106 14.77 12.59 6.06
C PRO A 106 14.06 12.89 7.40
N SER A 107 14.85 13.24 8.42
CA SER A 107 14.32 13.58 9.73
C SER A 107 13.29 14.70 9.61
N LYS A 108 12.31 14.74 10.53
CA LYS A 108 11.28 15.78 10.52
C LYS A 108 11.83 17.19 10.79
N GLU A 109 13.05 17.28 11.33
CA GLU A 109 13.78 18.55 11.51
C GLU A 109 14.27 19.10 10.16
N VAL A 110 14.79 18.23 9.28
CA VAL A 110 15.31 18.62 7.95
C VAL A 110 14.20 18.73 6.92
N ALA A 111 13.25 17.78 6.91
CA ALA A 111 12.12 17.78 6.00
C ALA A 111 10.81 17.57 6.81
N PRO A 112 10.23 18.66 7.34
CA PRO A 112 8.99 18.58 8.09
C PRO A 112 7.86 17.96 7.26
N ARG A 113 7.11 17.05 7.86
CA ARG A 113 6.01 16.32 7.22
C ARG A 113 4.71 16.57 7.95
N LYS A 114 3.61 16.61 7.19
CA LYS A 114 2.25 16.72 7.71
C LYS A 114 1.48 15.46 7.41
N SER A 115 0.91 14.86 8.44
CA SER A 115 -0.07 13.79 8.31
C SER A 115 -1.45 14.39 8.08
N TRP A 116 -2.18 13.83 7.12
CA TRP A 116 -3.52 14.22 6.74
C TRP A 116 -4.45 13.03 6.91
N ARG A 117 -5.62 13.28 7.50
CA ARG A 117 -6.69 12.29 7.55
C ARG A 117 -7.24 12.08 6.14
N HIS A 118 -7.28 10.82 5.70
CA HIS A 118 -7.80 10.48 4.38
C HIS A 118 -9.33 10.71 4.35
N PRO A 119 -9.92 11.38 3.33
CA PRO A 119 -11.36 11.60 3.27
C PRO A 119 -12.16 10.29 3.22
N TRP A 120 -11.68 9.32 2.44
CA TRP A 120 -12.24 7.97 2.39
C TRP A 120 -11.72 7.05 3.50
N ARG A 121 -11.24 7.60 4.62
CA ARG A 121 -10.84 6.78 5.78
C ARG A 121 -12.02 5.92 6.22
N ARG A 122 -11.78 4.62 6.38
CA ARG A 122 -12.76 3.65 6.92
C ARG A 122 -13.13 3.95 8.37
N SER A 123 -14.16 3.29 8.88
CA SER A 123 -14.68 3.54 10.23
C SER A 123 -13.78 3.01 11.35
N TYR A 124 -12.96 1.99 11.08
CA TYR A 124 -12.22 1.22 12.11
C TYR A 124 -13.15 0.66 13.18
N HIS A 125 -14.35 0.25 12.76
CA HIS A 125 -15.38 -0.22 13.66
C HIS A 125 -16.23 -1.29 12.99
N LYS A 126 -16.51 -2.39 13.72
CA LYS A 126 -17.18 -3.59 13.19
C LYS A 126 -18.62 -3.35 12.71
N ARG A 127 -19.30 -2.35 13.26
CA ARG A 127 -20.74 -2.07 13.02
C ARG A 127 -21.04 -0.72 12.37
N ARG A 128 -20.07 0.19 12.33
CA ARG A 128 -20.30 1.56 11.85
C ARG A 128 -19.76 1.68 10.44
N LYS A 129 -20.57 2.22 9.53
CA LYS A 129 -20.11 2.61 8.20
C LYS A 129 -19.51 4.02 8.24
N ALA A 130 -18.53 4.30 7.40
CA ALA A 130 -18.00 5.62 7.16
C ALA A 130 -18.98 6.45 6.32
N LYS A 131 -18.82 7.79 6.33
CA LYS A 131 -19.74 8.70 5.61
C LYS A 131 -19.78 8.42 4.11
N TRP A 132 -18.62 8.11 3.51
CA TRP A 132 -18.50 7.82 2.09
C TRP A 132 -19.14 6.49 1.68
N GLU A 133 -19.37 5.58 2.63
CA GLU A 133 -20.08 4.30 2.39
C GLU A 133 -21.62 4.46 2.42
N LEU A 134 -22.12 5.64 2.82
CA LEU A 134 -23.53 5.94 3.01
C LEU A 134 -24.05 7.05 2.09
N ASN A 135 -23.15 7.76 1.41
CA ASN A 135 -23.47 8.91 0.57
C ASN A 135 -22.80 8.76 -0.79
N ASP A 136 -23.59 8.56 -1.83
CA ASP A 136 -23.08 8.43 -3.20
C ASP A 136 -22.50 9.74 -3.74
N ASP A 137 -23.00 10.89 -3.26
CA ASP A 137 -22.51 12.23 -3.62
C ASP A 137 -21.34 12.71 -2.74
N TYR A 138 -20.73 11.82 -1.95
CA TYR A 138 -19.68 12.19 -0.98
C TYR A 138 -18.53 13.00 -1.61
N CYS A 139 -18.10 12.68 -2.83
CA CYS A 139 -17.01 13.43 -3.47
C CYS A 139 -17.38 14.87 -3.80
N SER A 140 -18.66 15.20 -4.01
CA SER A 140 -19.10 16.58 -4.26
C SER A 140 -18.79 17.50 -3.08
N ASP A 141 -18.92 16.99 -1.85
CA ASP A 141 -18.53 17.69 -0.63
C ASP A 141 -17.00 17.81 -0.51
N ILE A 142 -16.27 16.75 -0.86
CA ILE A 142 -14.81 16.75 -0.85
C ILE A 142 -14.24 17.77 -1.83
N ARG A 143 -14.79 17.87 -3.04
CA ARG A 143 -14.42 18.87 -4.06
C ARG A 143 -14.57 20.31 -3.59
N ARG A 144 -15.38 20.58 -2.56
CA ARG A 144 -15.55 21.92 -1.96
C ARG A 144 -14.66 22.15 -0.74
N THR A 145 -14.05 21.09 -0.21
CA THR A 145 -13.31 21.12 1.06
C THR A 145 -11.81 21.34 0.83
N PRO A 146 -11.18 22.36 1.44
CA PRO A 146 -9.72 22.48 1.43
C PRO A 146 -9.00 21.30 2.10
N PRO A 147 -7.85 20.83 1.57
CA PRO A 147 -7.12 21.32 0.40
C PRO A 147 -7.54 20.65 -0.92
N TYR A 148 -8.61 19.86 -0.94
CA TYR A 148 -9.05 19.06 -2.10
C TYR A 148 -9.76 19.89 -3.18
N ASN A 149 -10.20 21.09 -2.82
CA ASN A 149 -10.92 21.99 -3.70
C ASN A 149 -10.04 22.69 -4.76
N LYS A 150 -8.72 22.54 -4.70
CA LYS A 150 -7.80 23.14 -5.67
C LYS A 150 -6.48 22.37 -5.79
N GLY A 151 -5.87 22.48 -6.97
CA GLY A 151 -4.57 21.91 -7.29
C GLY A 151 -4.55 20.38 -7.26
N ARG A 152 -3.36 19.83 -7.04
CA ARG A 152 -3.05 18.42 -7.26
C ARG A 152 -3.65 17.43 -6.26
N ARG A 153 -4.14 17.88 -5.10
CA ARG A 153 -4.38 16.97 -3.97
C ARG A 153 -5.47 15.94 -4.25
N LEU A 154 -6.61 16.36 -4.80
CA LEU A 154 -7.70 15.42 -5.08
C LEU A 154 -7.31 14.38 -6.15
N PRO A 155 -6.73 14.77 -7.31
CA PRO A 155 -6.21 13.81 -8.27
C PRO A 155 -5.11 12.90 -7.71
N ASP A 156 -4.25 13.41 -6.80
CA ASP A 156 -3.25 12.56 -6.13
C ASP A 156 -3.89 11.45 -5.30
N LEU A 157 -5.05 11.69 -4.69
CA LEU A 157 -5.79 10.66 -3.96
C LEU A 157 -6.41 9.63 -4.91
N MET A 158 -6.68 9.97 -6.17
CA MET A 158 -7.14 9.01 -7.18
C MET A 158 -6.00 8.06 -7.56
N ASP A 159 -4.81 8.59 -7.81
CA ASP A 159 -3.60 7.79 -8.07
C ASP A 159 -3.30 6.84 -6.89
N MET A 160 -3.39 7.35 -5.66
CA MET A 160 -3.19 6.57 -4.44
C MET A 160 -4.24 5.46 -4.29
N ALA A 161 -5.52 5.76 -4.55
CA ALA A 161 -6.58 4.76 -4.51
C ALA A 161 -6.39 3.65 -5.54
N ILE A 162 -5.86 3.99 -6.74
CA ILE A 162 -5.52 3.02 -7.77
C ILE A 162 -4.38 2.10 -7.29
N LEU A 163 -3.31 2.65 -6.71
CA LEU A 163 -2.22 1.84 -6.12
C LEU A 163 -2.76 0.93 -5.01
N ASP A 164 -3.51 1.48 -4.06
CA ASP A 164 -4.08 0.74 -2.94
C ASP A 164 -5.04 -0.36 -3.44
N PHE A 165 -5.80 -0.12 -4.51
CA PHE A 165 -6.67 -1.14 -5.12
C PHE A 165 -5.87 -2.28 -5.76
N PHE A 166 -4.81 -1.96 -6.51
CA PHE A 166 -3.94 -2.98 -7.11
C PHE A 166 -3.37 -3.93 -6.07
N ILE A 167 -2.95 -3.41 -4.92
CA ILE A 167 -2.38 -4.23 -3.85
C ILE A 167 -3.47 -4.78 -2.92
N GLY A 168 -4.70 -4.28 -2.98
CA GLY A 168 -5.79 -4.65 -2.05
C GLY A 168 -5.61 -4.08 -0.64
N ASN A 169 -4.90 -2.95 -0.50
CA ASN A 169 -4.67 -2.29 0.78
C ASN A 169 -5.90 -1.47 1.20
N MET A 170 -6.60 -1.97 2.21
CA MET A 170 -7.78 -1.33 2.76
C MET A 170 -7.47 -0.33 3.88
N ASP A 171 -6.21 -0.22 4.30
CA ASP A 171 -5.80 0.46 5.54
C ASP A 171 -5.29 1.89 5.32
N ARG A 172 -5.59 2.51 4.18
CA ARG A 172 -5.24 3.91 3.88
C ARG A 172 -6.10 4.89 4.68
N HIS A 173 -5.75 5.12 5.95
CA HIS A 173 -6.48 6.03 6.84
C HIS A 173 -5.85 7.41 6.97
N HIS A 174 -4.55 7.51 6.71
CA HIS A 174 -3.82 8.76 6.61
C HIS A 174 -2.91 8.73 5.38
N TYR A 175 -2.42 9.91 5.02
CA TYR A 175 -1.31 10.07 4.10
C TYR A 175 -0.43 11.22 4.58
N GLU A 176 0.86 11.18 4.23
CA GLU A 176 1.81 12.24 4.58
C GLU A 176 2.16 13.10 3.37
N THR A 177 2.50 14.36 3.62
CA THR A 177 3.10 15.26 2.61
C THR A 177 4.27 16.02 3.22
N PHE A 178 5.23 16.43 2.40
CA PHE A 178 6.27 17.36 2.82
C PHE A 178 5.69 18.77 2.97
N LEU A 179 5.91 19.40 4.13
CA LEU A 179 5.42 20.74 4.43
C LEU A 179 6.06 21.81 3.55
N THR A 180 7.32 21.60 3.14
CA THR A 180 8.12 22.53 2.33
C THR A 180 7.42 22.91 1.02
N PHE A 181 6.62 22.02 0.44
CA PHE A 181 5.91 22.29 -0.83
C PHE A 181 4.45 22.71 -0.64
N GLY A 182 4.01 22.92 0.61
CA GLY A 182 2.64 23.30 0.94
C GLY A 182 1.60 22.34 0.33
N ASN A 183 0.55 22.90 -0.28
CA ASN A 183 -0.49 22.10 -0.94
C ASN A 183 -0.05 21.53 -2.30
N ASN A 184 1.08 21.98 -2.86
CA ASN A 184 1.65 21.41 -4.09
C ASN A 184 2.60 20.23 -3.82
N SER A 185 2.58 19.66 -2.61
CA SER A 185 3.21 18.38 -2.30
C SER A 185 2.31 17.21 -2.70
N SER A 186 2.89 16.22 -3.39
CA SER A 186 2.25 14.92 -3.54
C SER A 186 2.17 14.19 -2.19
N PRO A 187 1.13 13.38 -1.97
CA PRO A 187 1.11 12.36 -0.93
C PRO A 187 2.27 11.38 -1.07
N LEU A 188 2.89 11.02 0.05
CA LEU A 188 3.85 9.93 0.15
C LEU A 188 3.07 8.61 0.22
N HIS A 189 3.49 7.63 -0.57
CA HIS A 189 2.93 6.29 -0.54
C HIS A 189 3.71 5.49 0.50
N LEU A 190 3.19 5.44 1.73
CA LEU A 190 3.80 4.77 2.89
C LEU A 190 2.87 3.65 3.39
N ASP A 191 3.32 2.84 4.35
CA ASP A 191 2.52 1.86 5.09
C ASP A 191 1.70 0.93 4.16
N HIS A 192 2.40 0.16 3.33
CA HIS A 192 1.78 -0.82 2.43
C HIS A 192 1.79 -2.24 3.00
N GLY A 193 2.17 -2.44 4.26
CA GLY A 193 2.24 -3.75 4.91
C GLY A 193 0.96 -4.57 4.82
N ARG A 194 -0.21 -3.95 4.69
CA ARG A 194 -1.53 -4.60 4.56
C ARG A 194 -2.02 -4.78 3.11
N GLY A 195 -1.14 -4.62 2.13
CA GLY A 195 -1.38 -5.06 0.76
C GLY A 195 -1.10 -6.55 0.57
N PHE A 196 -1.42 -7.05 -0.63
CA PHE A 196 -1.22 -8.42 -1.08
C PHE A 196 -1.69 -9.48 -0.07
N GLY A 197 -2.84 -9.24 0.55
CA GLY A 197 -3.44 -10.18 1.50
C GLY A 197 -4.31 -11.27 0.86
N LYS A 198 -4.93 -10.99 -0.29
CA LYS A 198 -5.88 -11.89 -0.97
C LYS A 198 -5.64 -11.92 -2.47
N THR A 199 -5.51 -13.12 -3.07
CA THR A 199 -5.25 -13.28 -4.52
C THR A 199 -6.55 -13.34 -5.33
N ARG A 200 -7.62 -13.89 -4.74
CA ARG A 200 -8.91 -14.17 -5.41
C ARG A 200 -10.05 -13.22 -5.01
N TYR A 201 -9.72 -12.10 -4.38
CA TYR A 201 -10.69 -11.10 -3.95
C TYR A 201 -10.22 -9.71 -4.34
N ASP A 202 -11.11 -8.92 -4.92
CA ASP A 202 -10.87 -7.53 -5.31
C ASP A 202 -11.82 -6.62 -4.54
N GLU A 203 -11.27 -5.82 -3.63
CA GLU A 203 -12.05 -4.94 -2.77
C GLU A 203 -12.40 -3.64 -3.52
N LEU A 204 -13.54 -3.65 -4.23
CA LEU A 204 -13.99 -2.52 -5.03
C LEU A 204 -14.16 -1.22 -4.23
N SER A 205 -14.46 -1.31 -2.93
CA SER A 205 -14.62 -0.11 -2.10
C SER A 205 -13.33 0.71 -1.93
N ILE A 206 -12.15 0.16 -2.28
CA ILE A 206 -10.90 0.95 -2.33
C ILE A 206 -10.96 1.97 -3.49
N LEU A 207 -11.66 1.67 -4.59
CA LEU A 207 -11.83 2.59 -5.72
C LEU A 207 -12.93 3.65 -5.49
N ALA A 208 -13.52 3.72 -4.29
CA ALA A 208 -14.51 4.75 -3.95
C ALA A 208 -14.11 6.18 -4.30
N PRO A 209 -12.85 6.62 -4.07
CA PRO A 209 -12.41 7.93 -4.54
C PRO A 209 -12.58 8.07 -6.06
N LEU A 210 -12.16 7.08 -6.84
CA LEU A 210 -12.19 7.12 -8.31
C LEU A 210 -13.62 7.13 -8.86
N TYR A 211 -14.48 6.20 -8.44
CA TYR A 211 -15.84 6.09 -8.99
C TYR A 211 -16.79 7.19 -8.46
N GLN A 212 -16.59 7.73 -7.25
CA GLN A 212 -17.40 8.85 -6.76
C GLN A 212 -16.94 10.18 -7.36
N CYS A 213 -15.62 10.38 -7.49
CA CYS A 213 -15.11 11.63 -8.01
C CYS A 213 -15.14 11.69 -9.53
N CYS A 214 -15.03 10.55 -10.23
CA CYS A 214 -14.79 10.47 -11.67
C CYS A 214 -13.77 11.52 -12.12
N LEU A 215 -12.54 11.36 -11.63
CA LEU A 215 -11.43 12.27 -11.85
C LEU A 215 -10.14 11.45 -11.94
N LEU A 216 -9.34 11.65 -12.98
CA LEU A 216 -8.08 10.94 -13.19
C LEU A 216 -7.11 11.79 -14.00
N ARG A 217 -5.81 11.68 -13.71
CA ARG A 217 -4.78 12.33 -14.53
C ARG A 217 -4.63 11.65 -15.87
N ARG A 218 -4.43 12.47 -16.91
CA ARG A 218 -4.08 11.97 -18.25
C ARG A 218 -2.82 11.12 -18.24
N SER A 219 -1.78 11.49 -17.50
CA SER A 219 -0.57 10.66 -17.35
C SER A 219 -0.87 9.29 -16.76
N THR A 220 -1.68 9.23 -15.69
CA THR A 220 -2.10 7.98 -15.05
C THR A 220 -2.91 7.12 -16.01
N LEU A 221 -3.93 7.66 -16.68
CA LEU A 221 -4.72 6.91 -17.66
C LEU A 221 -3.84 6.37 -18.80
N ARG A 222 -2.96 7.21 -19.37
CA ARG A 222 -2.04 6.79 -20.43
C ARG A 222 -1.14 5.65 -19.95
N ARG A 223 -0.66 5.71 -18.70
CA ARG A 223 0.17 4.64 -18.14
C ARG A 223 -0.61 3.34 -17.95
N LEU A 224 -1.83 3.40 -17.42
CA LEU A 224 -2.70 2.24 -17.25
C LEU A 224 -3.03 1.57 -18.59
N LEU A 225 -3.41 2.36 -19.61
CA LEU A 225 -3.64 1.86 -20.96
C LEU A 225 -2.38 1.24 -21.57
N GLY A 226 -1.20 1.83 -21.34
CA GLY A 226 0.08 1.27 -21.80
C GLY A 226 0.46 -0.03 -21.09
N LEU A 227 0.08 -0.20 -19.82
CA LEU A 227 0.25 -1.45 -19.07
C LEU A 227 -0.74 -2.55 -19.53
N HIS A 228 -1.94 -2.16 -19.95
CA HIS A 228 -2.98 -3.08 -20.40
C HIS A 228 -2.79 -3.53 -21.86
N ASN A 229 -2.49 -2.58 -22.76
CA ASN A 229 -2.37 -2.83 -24.20
C ASN A 229 -0.93 -3.10 -24.66
N GLY A 230 0.04 -3.09 -23.73
CA GLY A 230 1.44 -3.31 -24.03
C GLY A 230 1.72 -4.75 -24.50
N ALA A 231 2.92 -4.98 -25.03
CA ALA A 231 3.34 -6.31 -25.51
C ALA A 231 3.42 -7.37 -24.40
N GLU A 232 3.56 -6.94 -23.15
CA GLU A 232 3.64 -7.82 -21.98
C GLU A 232 2.66 -7.36 -20.90
N PRO A 233 1.95 -8.29 -20.23
CA PRO A 233 1.01 -7.96 -19.17
C PRO A 233 1.72 -7.35 -17.95
N LEU A 234 0.96 -6.65 -17.10
CA LEU A 234 1.48 -6.03 -15.88
C LEU A 234 2.09 -7.07 -14.95
N SER A 235 1.50 -8.27 -14.83
CA SER A 235 2.05 -9.41 -14.10
C SER A 235 3.49 -9.75 -14.50
N SER A 236 3.78 -9.79 -15.81
CA SER A 236 5.10 -10.14 -16.33
C SER A 236 6.12 -9.01 -16.11
N GLN A 237 5.70 -7.76 -16.28
CA GLN A 237 6.53 -6.60 -15.95
C GLN A 237 6.85 -6.55 -14.45
N MET A 238 5.87 -6.86 -13.60
CA MET A 238 6.03 -6.93 -12.15
C MET A 238 6.96 -8.06 -11.75
N ARG A 239 6.80 -9.27 -12.32
CA ARG A 239 7.69 -10.42 -12.11
C ARG A 239 9.15 -10.06 -12.43
N ARG A 240 9.39 -9.45 -13.60
CA ARG A 240 10.74 -9.01 -13.99
C ARG A 240 11.30 -7.94 -13.06
N SER A 241 10.47 -7.00 -12.62
CA SER A 241 10.86 -5.95 -11.68
C SER A 241 11.30 -6.56 -10.34
N LEU A 242 10.51 -7.49 -9.81
CA LEU A 242 10.76 -8.17 -8.52
C LEU A 242 11.89 -9.19 -8.55
N ALA A 243 12.20 -9.78 -9.71
CA ALA A 243 13.29 -10.75 -9.86
C ALA A 243 14.68 -10.18 -9.50
N ARG A 244 14.79 -8.85 -9.36
CA ARG A 244 16.01 -8.16 -8.93
C ARG A 244 16.15 -8.04 -7.41
N ASP A 245 15.09 -8.33 -6.66
CA ASP A 245 15.11 -8.27 -5.21
C ASP A 245 15.76 -9.54 -4.62
N PRO A 246 16.61 -9.45 -3.59
CA PRO A 246 17.26 -10.61 -2.98
C PRO A 246 16.29 -11.66 -2.41
N LEU A 247 15.06 -11.28 -2.07
CA LEU A 247 14.04 -12.20 -1.55
C LEU A 247 13.13 -12.79 -2.64
N ASN A 248 13.56 -12.72 -3.91
CA ASN A 248 12.83 -13.32 -5.03
C ASN A 248 12.62 -14.84 -4.81
N PRO A 249 11.39 -15.37 -5.00
CA PRO A 249 10.17 -14.67 -5.43
C PRO A 249 9.54 -13.83 -4.31
N VAL A 250 9.20 -12.56 -4.57
CA VAL A 250 8.56 -11.68 -3.56
C VAL A 250 7.04 -11.91 -3.48
N LEU A 251 6.39 -12.11 -4.63
CA LEU A 251 4.97 -12.41 -4.73
C LEU A 251 4.76 -13.82 -5.32
N VAL A 252 3.71 -14.51 -4.86
CA VAL A 252 3.22 -15.73 -5.52
C VAL A 252 2.47 -15.39 -6.81
N GLU A 253 2.37 -16.37 -7.70
CA GLU A 253 1.78 -16.20 -9.03
C GLU A 253 0.35 -15.64 -8.99
N GLY A 254 -0.48 -16.12 -8.06
CA GLY A 254 -1.86 -15.63 -7.91
C GLY A 254 -1.97 -14.12 -7.63
N HIS A 255 -0.96 -13.50 -6.99
CA HIS A 255 -0.94 -12.04 -6.83
C HIS A 255 -0.54 -11.32 -8.11
N LEU A 256 0.33 -11.90 -8.93
CA LEU A 256 0.71 -11.34 -10.22
C LEU A 256 -0.48 -11.36 -11.18
N GLU A 257 -1.19 -12.49 -11.27
CA GLU A 257 -2.43 -12.61 -12.06
C GLU A 257 -3.52 -11.64 -11.57
N ALA A 258 -3.64 -11.45 -10.25
CA ALA A 258 -4.58 -10.49 -9.68
C ALA A 258 -4.30 -9.04 -10.12
N LEU A 259 -3.04 -8.66 -10.37
CA LEU A 259 -2.72 -7.32 -10.87
C LEU A 259 -3.29 -7.07 -12.27
N ASP A 260 -3.23 -8.06 -13.17
CA ASP A 260 -3.81 -7.93 -14.51
C ASP A 260 -5.34 -7.81 -14.45
N ARG A 261 -5.99 -8.65 -13.62
CA ARG A 261 -7.44 -8.58 -13.39
C ARG A 261 -7.85 -7.23 -12.80
N ARG A 262 -7.13 -6.74 -11.79
CA ARG A 262 -7.39 -5.44 -11.16
C ARG A 262 -7.14 -4.28 -12.13
N LEU A 263 -6.15 -4.37 -13.02
CA LEU A 263 -5.91 -3.37 -14.06
C LEU A 263 -7.14 -3.20 -14.97
N HIS A 264 -7.72 -4.33 -15.39
CA HIS A 264 -8.95 -4.32 -16.18
C HIS A 264 -10.09 -3.63 -15.42
N ILE A 265 -10.32 -3.98 -14.15
CA ILE A 265 -11.36 -3.37 -13.31
C ILE A 265 -11.17 -1.84 -13.20
N VAL A 266 -9.95 -1.36 -12.97
CA VAL A 266 -9.68 0.09 -12.91
C VAL A 266 -10.07 0.78 -14.22
N LEU A 267 -9.73 0.18 -15.37
CA LEU A 267 -10.08 0.73 -16.68
C LEU A 267 -11.58 0.70 -16.96
N GLU A 268 -12.30 -0.32 -16.50
CA GLU A 268 -13.78 -0.36 -16.58
C GLU A 268 -14.40 0.76 -15.75
N VAL A 269 -13.95 0.99 -14.51
CA VAL A 269 -14.41 2.12 -13.69
C VAL A 269 -14.17 3.47 -14.38
N VAL A 270 -13.01 3.65 -15.02
CA VAL A 270 -12.73 4.87 -15.80
C VAL A 270 -13.67 4.99 -17.01
N ARG A 271 -13.95 3.88 -17.71
CA ARG A 271 -14.88 3.86 -18.84
C ARG A 271 -16.29 4.25 -18.41
N GLU A 272 -16.77 3.73 -17.29
CA GLU A 272 -18.08 4.09 -16.73
C GLU A 272 -18.14 5.59 -16.41
N CYS A 273 -17.10 6.15 -15.79
CA CYS A 273 -17.01 7.58 -15.53
C CYS A 273 -17.09 8.43 -16.81
N VAL A 274 -16.38 8.06 -17.87
CA VAL A 274 -16.43 8.77 -19.18
C VAL A 274 -17.76 8.53 -19.91
N GLY A 275 -18.49 7.46 -19.60
CA GLY A 275 -19.85 7.23 -20.10
C GLY A 275 -20.90 8.12 -19.43
N GLN A 276 -20.66 8.53 -18.18
CA GLN A 276 -21.58 9.35 -17.37
C GLN A 276 -21.27 10.85 -17.42
N ARG A 277 -20.01 11.22 -17.70
CA ARG A 277 -19.51 12.60 -17.72
C ARG A 277 -18.65 12.82 -18.96
N THR A 278 -18.45 14.07 -19.36
CA THR A 278 -17.59 14.34 -20.51
C THR A 278 -16.14 13.94 -20.23
N ALA A 279 -15.40 13.54 -21.27
CA ALA A 279 -14.01 13.11 -21.11
C ALA A 279 -13.13 14.19 -20.46
N ASP A 280 -13.39 15.47 -20.74
CA ASP A 280 -12.63 16.60 -20.18
C ASP A 280 -12.92 16.84 -18.68
N GLU A 281 -14.08 16.41 -18.18
CA GLU A 281 -14.41 16.46 -16.74
C GLU A 281 -13.75 15.34 -15.95
N VAL A 282 -13.53 14.19 -16.60
CA VAL A 282 -12.96 13.00 -15.97
C VAL A 282 -11.44 12.99 -16.09
N ILE A 283 -10.90 13.30 -17.27
CA ILE A 283 -9.49 13.21 -17.59
C ILE A 283 -8.87 14.59 -17.56
N ILE A 284 -8.26 14.92 -16.43
CA ILE A 284 -7.59 16.21 -16.28
C ILE A 284 -6.16 16.16 -16.83
N LEU A 285 -5.74 17.30 -17.36
CA LEU A 285 -4.35 17.52 -17.70
C LEU A 285 -3.50 17.52 -16.43
N ASP A 286 -2.30 16.96 -16.54
CA ASP A 286 -1.31 17.04 -15.48
C ASP A 286 -0.99 18.52 -15.21
N ASP A 287 -0.94 18.90 -13.93
CA ASP A 287 -0.49 20.23 -13.52
C ASP A 287 0.94 20.43 -14.06
N ALA A 288 1.19 21.56 -14.75
CA ALA A 288 2.51 21.93 -15.28
C ALA A 288 3.52 22.21 -14.17
#